data_AF-I6AQI5-F1
#
_entry.id   AF-I6AQI5-F1
#
_cell.length_a   1.000
_cell.length_b   1.000
_cell.length_c   1.000
_cell.angle_alpha   90.00
_cell.angle_beta   90.00
_cell.angle_gamma   90.00
#
_symmetry.space_group_name_H-M   'P 1'
#
loop_
_entity.id
_entity.type
_entity.pdbx_description
1 polymer ?
#
loop_
_entity_poly.entity_id
_entity_poly.type
_entity_poly.pdbx_seq_one_letter_code
_entity_poly.pdbx_strand_id
1 'polypeptide(L)'
;MSDYIPRKESIFHTWQETFIAYLLANLARFGLTTTLLDTLMALQAAWRDAWAAASNPETRTKAAIDTKDAALAAYKTGIRAFASEYLTYNHKVTVADRDNMGLPIHDTEPTPVPVPQTVPQCTVT
;
A
#
# COMPACT_ATOMS: atom_id res chain seq x y z
N MET A 1 0.52 10.32 -9.96
CA MET A 1 0.38 9.72 -8.61
C MET A 1 1.73 9.18 -8.20
N SER A 2 2.32 9.72 -7.13
CA SER A 2 3.51 9.12 -6.52
C SER A 2 3.10 7.79 -5.90
N ASP A 3 3.81 6.71 -6.23
CA ASP A 3 3.59 5.41 -5.57
C ASP A 3 4.00 5.55 -4.09
N TYR A 4 3.13 5.16 -3.17
CA TYR A 4 3.42 5.21 -1.73
C TYR A 4 4.34 4.06 -1.31
N ILE A 5 4.42 3.00 -2.12
CA ILE A 5 5.32 1.90 -1.88
C ILE A 5 6.75 2.31 -2.28
N PRO A 6 7.75 2.22 -1.37
CA PRO A 6 9.12 2.59 -1.70
C PRO A 6 9.68 1.83 -2.91
N ARG A 7 10.31 2.57 -3.84
CA ARG A 7 10.96 1.99 -5.03
C ARG A 7 12.25 1.24 -4.71
N LYS A 8 13.06 1.79 -3.81
CA LYS A 8 14.33 1.18 -3.38
C LYS A 8 14.04 -0.02 -2.49
N GLU A 9 14.56 -1.18 -2.86
CA GLU A 9 14.22 -2.44 -2.20
C GLU A 9 14.65 -2.50 -0.74
N SER A 10 15.80 -1.94 -0.38
CA SER A 10 16.24 -1.91 1.01
C SER A 10 15.33 -1.02 1.88
N ILE A 11 14.83 0.09 1.34
CA ILE A 11 13.84 0.93 2.02
C ILE A 11 12.51 0.19 2.11
N PHE A 12 12.10 -0.49 1.03
CA PHE A 12 10.90 -1.31 1.01
C PHE A 12 10.95 -2.41 2.07
N HIS A 13 12.08 -3.11 2.23
CA HIS A 13 12.25 -4.16 3.23
C HIS A 13 12.05 -3.66 4.66
N THR A 14 12.60 -2.48 5.01
CA THR A 14 12.35 -1.87 6.32
C THR A 14 10.91 -1.38 6.46
N TRP A 15 10.39 -0.70 5.43
CA TRP A 15 9.03 -0.15 5.45
C TRP A 15 7.96 -1.23 5.63
N GLN A 16 8.10 -2.37 4.94
CA GLN A 16 7.11 -3.45 5.00
C GLN A 16 7.08 -4.14 6.37
N GLU A 17 8.21 -4.22 7.09
CA GLU A 17 8.23 -4.73 8.47
C GLU A 17 7.42 -3.81 9.39
N THR A 18 7.65 -2.50 9.29
CA THR A 18 6.88 -1.50 10.06
C THR A 18 5.39 -1.56 9.71
N PHE A 19 5.06 -1.69 8.43
CA PHE A 19 3.69 -1.78 7.95
C PHE A 19 2.94 -2.99 8.54
N ILE A 20 3.53 -4.19 8.44
CA ILE A 20 2.91 -5.41 8.97
C ILE A 20 2.84 -5.40 10.50
N ALA A 21 3.88 -4.93 11.19
CA ALA A 21 3.88 -4.80 12.64
C ALA A 21 2.77 -3.85 13.12
N TYR A 22 2.58 -2.72 12.42
CA TYR A 22 1.53 -1.76 12.73
C TYR A 22 0.14 -2.34 12.48
N LEU A 23 -0.06 -3.05 11.37
CA LEU A 23 -1.32 -3.74 11.08
C LEU A 23 -1.64 -4.76 12.17
N LEU A 24 -0.72 -5.65 12.51
CA LEU A 24 -0.92 -6.68 13.54
C LEU A 24 -1.31 -6.08 14.89
N ALA A 25 -0.65 -4.98 15.29
CA ALA A 25 -0.96 -4.29 16.55
C ALA A 25 -2.35 -3.62 16.57
N ASN A 26 -2.92 -3.30 15.39
CA ASN A 26 -4.14 -2.52 15.26
C ASN A 26 -5.30 -3.25 14.57
N LEU A 27 -5.13 -4.53 14.19
CA LEU A 27 -6.12 -5.33 13.46
C LEU A 27 -7.52 -5.26 14.09
N ALA A 28 -7.61 -5.51 15.40
CA ALA A 28 -8.87 -5.50 16.13
C ALA A 28 -9.55 -4.11 16.10
N ARG A 29 -8.75 -3.03 16.21
CA ARG A 29 -9.24 -1.64 16.13
C ARG A 29 -9.78 -1.32 14.74
N PHE A 30 -9.15 -1.84 13.68
CA PHE A 30 -9.63 -1.69 12.31
C PHE A 30 -10.81 -2.60 11.97
N GLY A 31 -11.22 -3.49 12.88
CA GLY A 31 -12.29 -4.46 12.67
C GLY A 31 -11.90 -5.59 11.72
N LEU A 32 -10.61 -5.87 11.60
CA LEU A 32 -10.05 -6.91 10.76
C LEU A 32 -9.63 -8.12 11.60
N THR A 33 -9.68 -9.30 11.01
CA THR A 33 -9.21 -10.55 11.64
C THR A 33 -7.83 -10.92 11.12
N THR A 34 -7.09 -11.70 11.91
CA THR A 34 -5.78 -12.22 11.50
C THR A 34 -5.86 -13.09 10.24
N THR A 35 -6.98 -13.79 10.02
CA THR A 35 -7.21 -14.63 8.84
C THR A 35 -7.14 -13.85 7.52
N LEU A 36 -7.58 -12.58 7.52
CA LEU A 36 -7.47 -11.72 6.33
C LEU A 36 -6.02 -11.33 6.04
N LEU A 37 -5.15 -11.38 7.05
CA LEU A 37 -3.73 -11.06 6.93
C LEU A 37 -2.88 -12.27 6.55
N ASP A 38 -3.37 -13.51 6.73
CA ASP A 38 -2.61 -14.75 6.47
C ASP A 38 -2.04 -14.79 5.06
N THR A 39 -2.84 -14.44 4.05
CA THR A 39 -2.39 -14.37 2.65
C THR A 39 -1.28 -13.33 2.46
N LEU A 40 -1.40 -12.17 3.11
CA LEU A 40 -0.39 -11.11 3.03
C LEU A 40 0.90 -11.51 3.76
N MET A 41 0.79 -12.17 4.91
CA MET A 41 1.92 -12.69 5.69
C MET A 41 2.65 -13.81 4.96
N ALA A 42 1.93 -14.67 4.23
CA ALA A 42 2.55 -15.70 3.38
C ALA A 42 3.38 -15.07 2.25
N LEU A 43 2.86 -14.03 1.59
CA LEU A 43 3.60 -13.27 0.58
C LEU A 43 4.81 -12.54 1.18
N GLN A 44 4.65 -11.98 2.39
CA GLN A 44 5.73 -11.34 3.12
C GLN A 44 6.86 -12.35 3.42
N ALA A 45 6.52 -13.54 3.91
CA ALA A 45 7.49 -14.58 4.21
C ALA A 45 8.27 -15.00 2.95
N ALA A 46 7.57 -15.25 1.84
CA ALA A 46 8.20 -15.57 0.56
C ALA A 46 9.15 -14.46 0.07
N TRP A 47 8.76 -13.19 0.23
CA TRP A 47 9.62 -12.04 -0.06
C TRP A 47 10.87 -12.00 0.84
N ARG A 48 10.73 -12.19 2.16
CA ARG A 48 11.87 -12.17 3.09
C ARG A 48 12.88 -13.26 2.77
N ASP A 49 12.42 -14.47 2.47
CA ASP A 49 13.29 -15.60 2.15
C ASP A 49 14.04 -15.34 0.83
N ALA A 50 13.35 -14.86 -0.19
CA ALA A 50 13.97 -14.50 -1.47
C ALA A 50 14.93 -13.31 -1.35
N TRP A 51 14.58 -12.31 -0.52
CA TRP A 51 15.43 -11.17 -0.21
C TRP A 51 16.72 -11.59 0.49
N ALA A 52 16.64 -12.49 1.48
CA ALA A 52 17.82 -13.01 2.19
C ALA A 52 18.75 -13.76 1.22
N ALA A 53 18.20 -14.60 0.35
CA ALA A 53 18.97 -15.35 -0.65
C ALA A 53 19.66 -14.45 -1.69
N ALA A 54 19.00 -13.38 -2.14
CA ALA A 54 19.55 -12.44 -3.11
C ALA A 54 20.50 -11.40 -2.48
N SER A 55 20.35 -11.11 -1.18
CA SER A 55 21.20 -10.16 -0.45
C SER A 55 22.52 -10.78 0.01
N ASN A 56 22.56 -12.10 0.22
CA ASN A 56 23.80 -12.81 0.54
C ASN A 56 24.65 -13.01 -0.73
N PRO A 57 25.88 -12.48 -0.80
CA PRO A 57 26.74 -12.60 -1.98
C PRO A 57 27.07 -14.06 -2.36
N GLU A 58 27.08 -14.99 -1.40
CA GLU A 58 27.38 -16.41 -1.66
C GLU A 58 26.26 -17.14 -2.41
N THR A 59 25.01 -16.75 -2.16
CA THR A 59 23.81 -17.35 -2.77
C THR A 59 23.21 -16.50 -3.88
N ARG A 60 23.80 -15.31 -4.14
CA ARG A 60 23.32 -14.36 -5.14
C ARG A 60 23.59 -14.87 -6.56
N THR A 61 22.62 -15.60 -7.09
CA THR A 61 22.58 -16.04 -8.48
C THR A 61 21.53 -15.25 -9.27
N LYS A 62 21.59 -15.32 -10.61
CA LYS A 62 20.54 -14.71 -11.45
C LYS A 62 19.15 -15.26 -11.13
N ALA A 63 19.04 -16.58 -10.92
CA ALA A 63 17.79 -17.22 -10.50
C ALA A 63 17.28 -16.71 -9.14
N ALA A 64 18.17 -16.43 -8.18
CA ALA A 64 17.79 -15.85 -6.89
C ALA A 64 17.26 -14.41 -7.05
N ILE A 65 17.87 -13.61 -7.93
CA ILE A 65 17.40 -12.25 -8.24
C ILE A 65 16.02 -12.32 -8.92
N ASP A 66 15.85 -13.18 -9.93
CA ASP A 66 14.57 -13.34 -10.64
C ASP A 66 13.45 -13.80 -9.68
N THR A 67 13.76 -14.72 -8.76
CA THR A 67 12.83 -15.19 -7.71
C THR A 67 12.45 -14.06 -6.76
N LYS A 68 13.44 -13.27 -6.32
CA LYS A 68 13.23 -12.10 -5.46
C LYS A 68 12.34 -11.07 -6.18
N ASP A 69 12.61 -10.74 -7.43
CA ASP A 69 11.84 -9.75 -8.19
C ASP A 69 10.39 -10.22 -8.42
N ALA A 70 10.18 -11.52 -8.69
CA ALA A 70 8.85 -12.12 -8.78
C ALA A 70 8.09 -12.05 -7.44
N ALA A 71 8.77 -12.39 -6.34
CA ALA A 71 8.19 -12.28 -4.99
C ALA A 71 7.86 -10.82 -4.63
N LEU A 72 8.69 -9.86 -5.04
CA LEU A 72 8.43 -8.43 -4.85
C LEU A 72 7.17 -7.99 -5.58
N ALA A 73 7.02 -8.39 -6.83
CA ALA A 73 5.87 -8.02 -7.65
C ALA A 73 4.57 -8.61 -7.07
N ALA A 74 4.60 -9.87 -6.66
CA ALA A 74 3.48 -10.54 -6.02
C ALA A 74 3.12 -9.85 -4.69
N TYR A 75 4.11 -9.58 -3.83
CA TYR A 75 3.87 -8.96 -2.54
C TYR A 75 3.34 -7.53 -2.67
N LYS A 76 3.93 -6.70 -3.54
CA LYS A 76 3.41 -5.35 -3.81
C LYS A 76 1.99 -5.36 -4.33
N THR A 77 1.62 -6.36 -5.14
CA THR A 77 0.24 -6.53 -5.61
C THR A 77 -0.69 -6.89 -4.44
N GLY A 78 -0.27 -7.82 -3.58
CA GLY A 78 -1.01 -8.18 -2.36
C GLY A 78 -1.22 -7.00 -1.40
N ILE A 79 -0.18 -6.20 -1.15
CA ILE A 79 -0.27 -4.98 -0.32
C ILE A 79 -1.30 -4.01 -0.89
N ARG A 80 -1.27 -3.75 -2.21
CA ARG A 80 -2.21 -2.82 -2.84
C ARG A 80 -3.64 -3.31 -2.78
N ALA A 81 -3.87 -4.60 -3.04
CA ALA A 81 -5.19 -5.22 -2.92
C ALA A 81 -5.72 -5.08 -1.49
N PHE A 82 -4.93 -5.49 -0.50
CA PHE A 82 -5.29 -5.40 0.91
C PHE A 82 -5.58 -3.96 1.36
N ALA A 83 -4.72 -3.00 0.99
CA ALA A 83 -4.92 -1.61 1.33
C ALA A 83 -6.21 -1.04 0.70
N SER A 84 -6.47 -1.35 -0.58
CA SER A 84 -7.67 -0.88 -1.28
C SER A 84 -8.96 -1.44 -0.69
N GLU A 85 -8.96 -2.71 -0.29
CA GLU A 85 -10.13 -3.41 0.21
C GLU A 85 -10.43 -3.06 1.67
N TYR A 86 -9.40 -3.00 2.52
CA TYR A 86 -9.57 -2.94 3.97
C TYR A 86 -9.16 -1.62 4.64
N LEU A 87 -8.34 -0.79 3.98
CA LEU A 87 -7.76 0.41 4.61
C LEU A 87 -8.26 1.72 3.99
N THR A 88 -8.38 1.81 2.66
CA THR A 88 -8.67 3.07 1.96
C THR A 88 -9.99 3.73 2.38
N TYR A 89 -11.05 2.93 2.52
CA TYR A 89 -12.40 3.42 2.82
C TYR A 89 -12.88 3.05 4.23
N ASN A 90 -11.99 2.55 5.08
CA ASN A 90 -12.34 2.11 6.41
C ASN A 90 -12.34 3.29 7.40
N HIS A 91 -13.50 3.66 7.91
CA HIS A 91 -13.65 4.76 8.87
C HIS A 91 -12.93 4.52 10.20
N LYS A 92 -12.59 3.26 10.52
CA LYS A 92 -11.82 2.90 11.72
C LYS A 92 -10.33 3.18 11.56
N VAL A 93 -9.85 3.38 10.33
CA VAL A 93 -8.47 3.72 10.02
C VAL A 93 -8.36 5.25 9.98
N THR A 94 -7.80 5.82 11.04
CA THR A 94 -7.64 7.27 11.16
C THR A 94 -6.59 7.81 10.19
N VAL A 95 -6.57 9.13 10.00
CA VAL A 95 -5.54 9.78 9.18
C VAL A 95 -4.14 9.55 9.77
N ALA A 96 -4.01 9.60 11.11
CA ALA A 96 -2.76 9.29 11.80
C ALA A 96 -2.32 7.84 11.59
N ASP A 97 -3.24 6.89 11.55
CA ASP A 97 -2.92 5.48 11.27
C ASP A 97 -2.38 5.32 9.84
N ARG A 98 -2.97 6.03 8.87
CA ARG A 98 -2.50 6.04 7.47
C ARG A 98 -1.10 6.65 7.35
N ASP A 99 -0.84 7.74 8.06
CA ASP A 99 0.48 8.40 8.08
C ASP A 99 1.55 7.48 8.67
N ASN A 100 1.25 6.82 9.80
CA ASN A 100 2.17 5.83 10.42
C ASN A 100 2.47 4.64 9.51
N MET A 101 1.52 4.25 8.65
CA MET A 101 1.70 3.18 7.66
C MET A 101 2.34 3.68 6.35
N GLY A 102 2.52 4.99 6.17
CA GLY A 102 2.98 5.60 4.92
C GLY A 102 1.98 5.47 3.76
N LEU A 103 0.68 5.33 4.07
CA LEU A 103 -0.39 5.27 3.08
C LEU A 103 -0.79 6.67 2.61
N PRO A 104 -1.27 6.82 1.36
CA PRO A 104 -1.73 8.11 0.86
C PRO A 104 -2.95 8.57 1.67
N ILE A 105 -2.90 9.81 2.14
CA ILE A 105 -4.02 10.47 2.79
C ILE A 105 -4.91 11.03 1.69
N HIS A 106 -6.15 10.53 1.60
CA HIS A 106 -7.14 11.10 0.69
C HIS A 106 -7.57 12.47 1.19
N ASP A 107 -7.55 13.44 0.29
CA ASP A 107 -8.16 14.74 0.54
C ASP A 107 -9.67 14.55 0.71
N THR A 108 -10.19 14.96 1.87
CA THR A 108 -11.61 14.90 2.20
C THR A 108 -12.29 16.25 2.03
N GLU A 109 -11.54 17.32 1.75
CA GLU A 109 -12.10 18.66 1.58
C GLU A 109 -12.45 18.90 0.10
N PRO A 110 -13.73 19.09 -0.25
CA PRO A 110 -14.11 19.45 -1.61
C PRO A 110 -13.50 20.80 -1.95
N THR A 111 -12.63 20.87 -2.97
CA THR A 111 -12.14 22.16 -3.47
C THR A 111 -13.34 22.96 -4.01
N PRO A 112 -13.65 24.15 -3.46
CA PRO A 112 -14.81 24.92 -3.88
C PRO A 112 -14.68 25.32 -5.36
N VAL A 113 -15.64 24.88 -6.19
CA VAL A 113 -15.74 25.32 -7.58
C VAL A 113 -16.59 26.59 -7.62
N PRO A 114 -16.12 27.69 -8.23
CA PRO A 114 -16.91 28.90 -8.37
C PRO A 114 -18.18 28.61 -9.20
N VAL A 115 -19.30 29.19 -8.78
CA VAL A 115 -20.59 29.03 -9.47
C VAL A 115 -20.46 29.54 -10.92
N PRO A 116 -20.92 28.80 -11.94
CA PRO A 116 -20.93 29.30 -13.32
C PRO A 116 -21.72 30.61 -13.43
N GLN A 117 -21.08 31.67 -13.95
CA GLN A 117 -21.68 33.01 -14.07
C GLN A 117 -22.37 33.26 -15.41
N THR A 118 -22.36 32.30 -16.34
CA THR A 118 -22.88 32.47 -17.70
C THR A 118 -24.10 31.58 -17.93
N VAL A 119 -25.17 32.19 -18.45
CA VAL A 119 -26.35 31.50 -18.98
C VAL A 119 -26.45 31.79 -20.48
N PRO A 120 -26.87 30.83 -21.31
CA PRO A 120 -27.09 31.07 -22.73
C PRO A 120 -28.33 31.97 -22.92
N GLN A 121 -28.16 33.11 -23.60
CA GLN A 121 -29.25 33.97 -24.02
C GLN A 121 -29.67 33.61 -25.45
N CYS A 122 -30.90 33.13 -25.63
CA CYS A 122 -31.51 32.99 -26.94
C CYS A 122 -32.31 34.25 -27.27
N THR A 123 -31.93 34.96 -28.32
CA THR A 123 -32.72 36.05 -28.91
C THR A 123 -33.42 35.48 -30.14
N VAL A 124 -34.76 35.52 -30.16
CA VAL A 124 -35.57 35.17 -31.34
C VAL A 124 -35.91 36.49 -32.04
N THR A 125 -35.46 36.63 -33.29
CA THR A 125 -35.70 37.79 -34.15
C THR A 125 -36.98 37.63 -34.95
#